data_AF-A0A8A1LNI9-F1
#
_entry.id   AF-A0A8A1LNI9-F1
#
_cell.length_a   1.000
_cell.length_b   1.000
_cell.length_c   1.000
_cell.angle_alpha   90.00
_cell.angle_beta   90.00
_cell.angle_gamma   90.00
#
_symmetry.space_group_name_H-M   'P 1'
#
loop_
_entity.id
_entity.type
_entity.pdbx_description
1 polymer ?
#
loop_
_entity_poly.entity_id
_entity_poly.type
_entity_poly.pdbx_seq_one_letter_code
_entity_poly.pdbx_strand_id
1 'polypeptide(L)'
;MADPNVTSSLASIESTTNQQSKPQLYNELLSKIISSPSSPNIKSNLNAFLNSILGETVGIVAARPLLDNFINSLRNLPAPIIIAIGQDALSEIQSHSTSAEAQDTVLREILADAYEAEENFTQAAKVLQAIRFDSSQHLMSDDAKVRIWIRIVRLYLEEDDTTNAESFLNRVKNMPTKIQDPELKLHFQLSQARISDFNRRFLDASQQYLNLSLSGDIEEGDRLQALSAAIICAVLGPAGPQRSRTLSRLYKDDRSSSLDVYNILEKIFMDRLLTAGEVKAFAEKLVPHQLAVTADGSTVLGRAVIEHNLLAASRLYENIHVEELGNILGLEASGDLSAGERAEAYAARMLEQGRLKGTIDQIKGVIYFDSGIPGVGPTAEAAGRSLRAWDAGVQNLAEEVESVAAAIIDEFPDFAATQMVR
;
A
#
# COMPACT_ATOMS: atom_id res chain seq x y z
N MET A 1 -2.32 43.55 14.68
CA MET A 1 -2.81 44.79 14.04
C MET A 1 -1.87 45.09 12.90
N ALA A 2 -2.38 45.50 11.73
CA ALA A 2 -1.53 45.84 10.60
C ALA A 2 -0.70 47.10 10.92
N ASP A 3 0.48 47.19 10.32
CA ASP A 3 1.35 48.35 10.49
C ASP A 3 0.62 49.62 10.00
N PRO A 4 0.65 50.72 10.77
CA PRO A 4 -0.06 51.97 10.43
C PRO A 4 0.30 52.50 9.04
N ASN A 5 1.55 52.31 8.62
CA ASN A 5 2.05 52.71 7.31
C ASN A 5 1.36 51.93 6.18
N VAL A 6 1.17 50.62 6.35
CA VAL A 6 0.49 49.77 5.35
C VAL A 6 -0.98 50.16 5.22
N THR A 7 -1.68 50.33 6.34
CA THR A 7 -3.08 50.80 6.33
C THR A 7 -3.25 52.19 5.71
N SER A 8 -2.31 53.10 5.95
CA SER A 8 -2.34 54.45 5.35
C SER A 8 -2.09 54.43 3.84
N SER A 9 -1.18 53.56 3.39
CA SER A 9 -0.91 53.36 1.96
C SER A 9 -2.11 52.72 1.26
N LEU A 10 -2.75 51.72 1.86
CA LEU A 10 -3.99 51.12 1.32
C LEU A 10 -5.11 52.17 1.17
N ALA A 11 -5.37 52.97 2.20
CA ALA A 11 -6.36 54.05 2.14
C ALA A 11 -6.05 55.09 1.05
N SER A 12 -4.76 55.41 0.83
CA SER A 12 -4.34 56.31 -0.25
C SER A 12 -4.59 55.71 -1.65
N ILE A 13 -4.41 54.41 -1.81
CA ILE A 13 -4.65 53.70 -3.08
C ILE A 13 -6.15 53.59 -3.36
N GLU A 14 -6.97 53.33 -2.33
CA GLU A 14 -8.43 53.27 -2.44
C GLU A 14 -9.03 54.60 -2.88
N SER A 15 -8.56 55.72 -2.29
CA SER A 15 -9.01 57.09 -2.60
C SER A 15 -8.55 57.64 -3.96
N THR A 16 -7.58 56.99 -4.61
CA THR A 16 -7.04 57.44 -5.90
C THR A 16 -8.09 57.27 -7.02
N THR A 17 -8.38 58.34 -7.78
CA THR A 17 -9.41 58.31 -8.84
C THR A 17 -8.95 57.64 -10.14
N ASN A 18 -7.62 57.52 -10.35
CA ASN A 18 -7.05 56.97 -11.57
C ASN A 18 -7.02 55.44 -11.56
N GLN A 19 -7.99 54.80 -12.22
CA GLN A 19 -8.15 53.34 -12.23
C GLN A 19 -6.99 52.59 -12.92
N GLN A 20 -6.22 53.24 -13.80
CA GLN A 20 -5.12 52.61 -14.53
C GLN A 20 -3.84 52.44 -13.70
N SER A 21 -3.58 53.33 -12.74
CA SER A 21 -2.37 53.26 -11.88
C SER A 21 -2.58 52.45 -10.60
N LYS A 22 -3.84 52.17 -10.21
CA LYS A 22 -4.16 51.38 -9.01
C LYS A 22 -3.45 50.02 -8.95
N PRO A 23 -3.43 49.19 -10.01
CA PRO A 23 -2.77 47.88 -9.94
C PRO A 23 -1.26 47.97 -9.70
N GLN A 24 -0.59 48.98 -10.25
CA GLN A 24 0.85 49.20 -10.06
C GLN A 24 1.17 49.54 -8.60
N LEU A 25 0.37 50.44 -7.99
CA LEU A 25 0.54 50.83 -6.59
C LEU A 25 0.32 49.67 -5.62
N TYR A 26 -0.68 48.80 -5.89
CA TYR A 26 -0.87 47.58 -5.11
C TYR A 26 0.32 46.62 -5.23
N ASN A 27 0.88 46.44 -6.43
CA ASN A 27 2.04 45.57 -6.64
C ASN A 27 3.31 46.10 -5.94
N GLU A 28 3.53 47.41 -5.96
CA GLU A 28 4.63 48.04 -5.21
C GLU A 28 4.45 47.89 -3.69
N LEU A 29 3.22 48.01 -3.19
CA LEU A 29 2.94 47.81 -1.77
C LEU A 29 3.16 46.35 -1.36
N LEU A 30 2.70 45.40 -2.19
CA LEU A 30 2.90 43.97 -1.95
C LEU A 30 4.39 43.61 -1.84
N SER A 31 5.21 44.08 -2.79
CA SER A 31 6.66 43.83 -2.76
C SER A 31 7.35 44.45 -1.53
N LYS A 32 6.91 45.62 -1.07
CA LYS A 32 7.36 46.23 0.20
C LYS A 32 6.98 45.40 1.43
N ILE A 33 5.80 44.77 1.44
CA ILE A 33 5.38 43.91 2.56
C ILE A 33 6.20 42.61 2.59
N ILE A 34 6.43 41.99 1.43
CA ILE A 34 7.12 40.68 1.33
C ILE A 34 8.62 40.80 1.59
N SER A 35 9.24 41.93 1.24
CA SER A 35 10.67 42.16 1.49
C SER A 35 11.07 42.22 2.96
N SER A 36 10.10 42.26 3.88
CA SER A 36 10.31 42.17 5.34
C SER A 36 9.61 40.94 5.95
N PRO A 37 10.00 39.71 5.59
CA PRO A 37 9.30 38.48 5.98
C PRO A 37 9.35 38.20 7.49
N SER A 38 10.36 38.74 8.18
CA SER A 38 10.57 38.58 9.63
C SER A 38 9.76 39.57 10.49
N SER A 39 8.95 40.44 9.88
CA SER A 39 8.12 41.38 10.64
C SER A 39 7.01 40.63 11.38
N PRO A 40 6.83 40.83 12.70
CA PRO A 40 5.74 40.21 13.46
C PRO A 40 4.35 40.60 12.97
N ASN A 41 4.23 41.70 12.21
CA ASN A 41 2.97 42.19 11.66
C ASN A 41 2.68 41.70 10.23
N ILE A 42 3.53 40.86 9.63
CA ILE A 42 3.38 40.43 8.23
C ILE A 42 2.02 39.78 7.95
N LYS A 43 1.53 38.93 8.85
CA LYS A 43 0.20 38.32 8.76
C LYS A 43 -0.90 39.39 8.70
N SER A 44 -0.85 40.37 9.61
CA SER A 44 -1.86 41.44 9.65
C SER A 44 -1.78 42.34 8.40
N ASN A 45 -0.58 42.60 7.88
CA ASN A 45 -0.36 43.42 6.70
C ASN A 45 -0.90 42.74 5.42
N LEU A 46 -0.67 41.44 5.28
CA LEU A 46 -1.14 40.66 4.13
C LEU A 46 -2.66 40.44 4.17
N ASN A 47 -3.25 40.23 5.35
CA ASN A 47 -4.72 40.18 5.49
C ASN A 47 -5.37 41.53 5.16
N ALA A 48 -4.78 42.65 5.62
CA ALA A 48 -5.28 43.99 5.28
C ALA A 48 -5.19 44.27 3.76
N PHE A 49 -4.12 43.82 3.12
CA PHE A 49 -3.95 43.90 1.67
C PHE A 49 -5.01 43.08 0.92
N LEU A 50 -5.27 41.85 1.37
CA LEU A 50 -6.29 40.98 0.76
C LEU A 50 -7.70 41.59 0.87
N ASN A 51 -8.07 42.08 2.05
CA ASN A 51 -9.39 42.70 2.29
C ASN A 51 -9.58 43.96 1.44
N SER A 52 -8.51 44.73 1.20
CA SER A 52 -8.56 45.93 0.36
C SER A 52 -8.75 45.59 -1.13
N ILE A 53 -8.15 44.49 -1.62
CA ILE A 53 -8.34 44.02 -3.01
C ILE A 53 -9.73 43.43 -3.23
N LEU A 54 -10.27 42.71 -2.24
CA LEU A 54 -11.58 42.06 -2.32
C LEU A 54 -12.74 43.02 -1.99
N GLY A 55 -12.44 44.22 -1.49
CA GLY A 55 -13.43 45.26 -1.21
C GLY A 55 -14.08 45.85 -2.48
N GLU A 56 -15.21 46.55 -2.30
CA GLU A 56 -16.02 47.12 -3.40
C GLU A 56 -15.31 48.18 -4.27
N THR A 57 -14.15 48.67 -3.84
CA THR A 57 -13.43 49.77 -4.50
C THR A 57 -12.59 49.32 -5.70
N VAL A 58 -12.27 48.02 -5.79
CA VAL A 58 -11.51 47.42 -6.88
C VAL A 58 -12.47 46.53 -7.69
N GLY A 59 -12.72 46.92 -8.95
CA GLY A 59 -13.55 46.10 -9.83
C GLY A 59 -12.97 44.69 -10.04
N ILE A 60 -13.84 43.69 -10.19
CA ILE A 60 -13.49 42.25 -10.31
C ILE A 60 -12.38 41.98 -11.34
N VAL A 61 -12.36 42.74 -12.45
CA VAL A 61 -11.37 42.60 -13.53
C VAL A 61 -9.96 43.01 -13.09
N ALA A 62 -9.83 44.01 -12.22
CA ALA A 62 -8.55 44.46 -11.69
C ALA A 62 -8.12 43.65 -10.45
N ALA A 63 -9.07 43.06 -9.73
CA ALA A 63 -8.80 42.23 -8.55
C ALA A 63 -8.11 40.90 -8.91
N ARG A 64 -8.48 40.25 -10.02
CA ARG A 64 -7.90 38.94 -10.42
C ARG A 64 -6.37 38.97 -10.61
N PRO A 65 -5.78 39.86 -11.42
CA PRO A 65 -4.31 39.92 -11.55
C PRO A 65 -3.59 40.28 -10.24
N LEU A 66 -4.23 41.05 -9.37
CA LEU A 66 -3.68 41.40 -8.06
C LEU A 66 -3.71 40.20 -7.11
N LEU A 67 -4.79 39.41 -7.11
CA LEU A 67 -4.88 38.15 -6.39
C LEU A 67 -3.86 37.14 -6.92
N ASP A 68 -3.68 37.03 -8.24
CA ASP A 68 -2.66 36.16 -8.83
C ASP A 68 -1.25 36.55 -8.35
N ASN A 69 -0.94 37.85 -8.33
CA ASN A 69 0.36 38.32 -7.83
C ASN A 69 0.53 38.08 -6.33
N PHE A 70 -0.53 38.30 -5.54
CA PHE A 70 -0.56 37.99 -4.12
C PHE A 70 -0.27 36.50 -3.86
N ILE A 71 -0.99 35.61 -4.53
CA ILE A 71 -0.86 34.16 -4.36
C ILE A 71 0.52 33.68 -4.80
N ASN A 72 1.03 34.14 -5.95
CA ASN A 72 2.38 33.79 -6.40
C ASN A 72 3.46 34.30 -5.45
N SER A 73 3.24 35.47 -4.84
CA SER A 73 4.15 36.02 -3.85
C SER A 73 4.19 35.22 -2.54
N LEU A 74 3.08 34.59 -2.14
CA LEU A 74 3.05 33.72 -0.96
C LEU A 74 4.00 32.52 -1.10
N ARG A 75 4.26 32.01 -2.31
CA ARG A 75 5.19 30.90 -2.55
C ARG A 75 6.61 31.16 -2.05
N ASN A 76 7.01 32.42 -1.98
CA ASN A 76 8.35 32.82 -1.56
C ASN A 76 8.49 32.99 -0.05
N LEU A 77 7.39 32.84 0.71
CA LEU A 77 7.39 32.99 2.16
C LEU A 77 7.67 31.65 2.87
N PRO A 78 8.15 31.68 4.12
CA PRO A 78 8.27 30.48 4.95
C PRO A 78 6.93 29.78 5.19
N ALA A 79 6.93 28.44 5.25
CA ALA A 79 5.75 27.61 5.42
C ALA A 79 4.85 28.00 6.63
N PRO A 80 5.38 28.35 7.81
CA PRO A 80 4.55 28.79 8.94
C PRO A 80 3.72 30.05 8.64
N ILE A 81 4.29 30.98 7.85
CA ILE A 81 3.61 32.22 7.47
C ILE A 81 2.55 31.93 6.41
N ILE A 82 2.86 31.06 5.44
CA ILE A 82 1.90 30.62 4.42
C ILE A 82 0.69 29.95 5.09
N ILE A 83 0.89 29.05 6.06
CA ILE A 83 -0.19 28.37 6.75
C ILE A 83 -1.08 29.38 7.50
N ALA A 84 -0.45 30.30 8.24
CA ALA A 84 -1.17 31.26 9.07
C ALA A 84 -2.01 32.26 8.26
N ILE A 85 -1.59 32.62 7.05
CA ILE A 85 -2.28 33.55 6.16
C ILE A 85 -3.21 32.82 5.20
N GLY A 86 -2.80 31.66 4.70
CA GLY A 86 -3.52 30.89 3.69
C GLY A 86 -4.90 30.44 4.16
N GLN A 87 -5.05 30.09 5.45
CA GLN A 87 -6.38 29.78 6.02
C GLN A 87 -7.32 31.00 6.00
N ASP A 88 -6.83 32.15 6.47
CA ASP A 88 -7.61 33.40 6.48
C ASP A 88 -7.94 33.81 5.03
N ALA A 89 -6.96 33.73 4.14
CA ALA A 89 -7.10 34.08 2.74
C ALA A 89 -8.08 33.17 1.98
N LEU A 90 -8.11 31.87 2.28
CA LEU A 90 -9.11 30.96 1.71
C LEU A 90 -10.52 31.30 2.17
N SER A 91 -10.70 31.68 3.44
CA SER A 91 -12.01 32.07 3.95
C SER A 91 -12.56 33.32 3.27
N GLU A 92 -11.68 34.30 3.02
CA GLU A 92 -12.04 35.54 2.33
C GLU A 92 -12.28 35.30 0.83
N ILE A 93 -11.45 34.51 0.15
CA ILE A 93 -11.67 34.20 -1.28
C ILE A 93 -12.95 33.37 -1.48
N GLN A 94 -13.31 32.50 -0.54
CA GLN A 94 -14.55 31.72 -0.59
C GLN A 94 -15.81 32.57 -0.40
N SER A 95 -15.77 33.66 0.36
CA SER A 95 -16.92 34.57 0.46
C SER A 95 -17.21 35.28 -0.87
N HIS A 96 -16.20 35.40 -1.73
CA HIS A 96 -16.27 35.98 -3.08
C HIS A 96 -16.22 34.93 -4.23
N SER A 97 -16.53 33.65 -3.93
CA SER A 97 -16.08 32.46 -4.67
C SER A 97 -16.42 32.40 -6.16
N THR A 98 -17.51 32.98 -6.63
CA THR A 98 -17.95 32.84 -8.04
C THR A 98 -17.05 33.58 -9.02
N SER A 99 -16.11 34.41 -8.56
CA SER A 99 -15.23 35.18 -9.45
C SER A 99 -13.75 34.77 -9.38
N ALA A 100 -13.35 33.95 -8.40
CA ALA A 100 -11.96 33.68 -8.05
C ALA A 100 -11.62 32.17 -7.89
N GLU A 101 -12.35 31.27 -8.57
CA GLU A 101 -12.15 29.81 -8.42
C GLU A 101 -10.75 29.32 -8.86
N ALA A 102 -10.17 29.94 -9.87
CA ALA A 102 -8.81 29.60 -10.31
C ALA A 102 -7.77 29.97 -9.24
N GLN A 103 -7.93 31.15 -8.62
CA GLN A 103 -7.11 31.63 -7.52
C GLN A 103 -7.25 30.74 -6.26
N ASP A 104 -8.47 30.31 -5.93
CA ASP A 104 -8.72 29.36 -4.83
C ASP A 104 -7.95 28.05 -5.04
N THR A 105 -7.96 27.52 -6.26
CA THR A 105 -7.23 26.27 -6.59
C THR A 105 -5.72 26.43 -6.38
N VAL A 106 -5.13 27.51 -6.91
CA VAL A 106 -3.68 27.76 -6.77
C VAL A 106 -3.29 28.02 -5.32
N LEU A 107 -4.11 28.75 -4.55
CA LEU A 107 -3.85 28.99 -3.13
C LEU A 107 -3.89 27.69 -2.32
N ARG A 108 -4.81 26.78 -2.62
CA ARG A 108 -4.88 25.46 -1.98
C ARG A 108 -3.65 24.60 -2.26
N GLU A 109 -3.13 24.63 -3.49
CA GLU A 109 -1.89 23.92 -3.82
C GLU A 109 -0.69 24.45 -3.00
N ILE A 110 -0.54 25.78 -2.91
CA ILE A 110 0.54 26.41 -2.13
C ILE A 110 0.39 26.10 -0.64
N LEU A 111 -0.84 26.14 -0.12
CA LEU A 111 -1.11 25.81 1.26
C LEU A 111 -0.83 24.33 1.55
N ALA A 112 -1.10 23.43 0.59
CA ALA A 112 -0.73 22.03 0.70
C ALA A 112 0.79 21.83 0.70
N ASP A 113 1.54 22.54 -0.17
CA ASP A 113 3.01 22.53 -0.16
C ASP A 113 3.57 22.97 1.21
N ALA A 114 2.96 24.00 1.82
CA ALA A 114 3.37 24.49 3.13
C ALA A 114 3.05 23.52 4.27
N TYR A 115 1.89 22.86 4.25
CA TYR A 115 1.56 21.81 5.22
C TYR A 115 2.46 20.57 5.06
N GLU A 116 2.82 20.20 3.83
CA GLU A 116 3.77 19.12 3.56
C GLU A 116 5.16 19.43 4.11
N ALA A 117 5.62 20.68 3.97
CA ALA A 117 6.92 21.11 4.52
C ALA A 117 6.98 21.08 6.05
N GLU A 118 5.83 21.19 6.74
CA GLU A 118 5.71 21.09 8.20
C GLU A 118 5.25 19.69 8.66
N GLU A 119 5.34 18.67 7.78
CA GLU A 119 4.95 17.27 8.05
C GLU A 119 3.49 17.10 8.51
N ASN A 120 2.60 18.03 8.15
CA ASN A 120 1.18 17.99 8.48
C ASN A 120 0.36 17.44 7.30
N PHE A 121 0.53 16.14 7.03
CA PHE A 121 0.03 15.50 5.81
C PHE A 121 -1.50 15.44 5.74
N THR A 122 -2.18 15.17 6.86
CA THR A 122 -3.64 15.16 6.91
C THR A 122 -4.25 16.52 6.55
N GLN A 123 -3.66 17.63 7.00
CA GLN A 123 -4.18 18.96 6.64
C GLN A 123 -3.89 19.30 5.18
N ALA A 124 -2.71 18.95 4.66
CA ALA A 124 -2.41 19.09 3.24
C ALA A 124 -3.45 18.34 2.36
N ALA A 125 -3.77 17.10 2.72
CA ALA A 125 -4.75 16.28 2.00
C ALA A 125 -6.16 16.90 2.02
N LYS A 126 -6.60 17.42 3.19
CA LYS A 126 -7.90 18.08 3.34
C LYS A 126 -8.02 19.36 2.51
N VAL A 127 -6.96 20.15 2.44
CA VAL A 127 -6.93 21.38 1.63
C VAL A 127 -7.11 21.06 0.14
N LEU A 128 -6.39 20.06 -0.36
CA LEU A 128 -6.47 19.58 -1.74
C LEU A 128 -7.82 18.91 -2.05
N GLN A 129 -8.40 18.17 -1.10
CA GLN A 129 -9.70 17.52 -1.27
C GLN A 129 -10.84 18.54 -1.52
N ALA A 130 -10.72 19.74 -0.95
CA ALA A 130 -11.74 20.77 -1.07
C ALA A 130 -11.62 21.64 -2.35
N ILE A 131 -10.69 21.30 -3.27
CA ILE A 131 -10.65 21.85 -4.63
C ILE A 131 -11.92 21.44 -5.41
N ARG A 132 -12.53 22.37 -6.15
CA ARG A 132 -13.69 22.11 -7.01
C ARG A 132 -13.25 21.63 -8.39
N PHE A 133 -13.22 20.32 -8.59
CA PHE A 133 -12.74 19.70 -9.83
C PHE A 133 -13.67 19.86 -11.05
N ASP A 134 -14.98 20.01 -10.83
CA ASP A 134 -16.02 19.99 -11.89
C ASP A 134 -16.85 21.28 -11.93
N SER A 135 -16.20 22.44 -11.88
CA SER A 135 -16.89 23.73 -12.04
C SER A 135 -17.16 24.05 -13.52
N SER A 136 -18.32 24.65 -13.80
CA SER A 136 -18.67 25.15 -15.13
C SER A 136 -17.82 26.35 -15.56
N GLN A 137 -17.20 27.06 -14.62
CA GLN A 137 -16.37 28.23 -14.88
C GLN A 137 -14.88 27.91 -15.01
N HIS A 138 -14.43 26.78 -14.44
CA HIS A 138 -13.05 26.32 -14.50
C HIS A 138 -13.00 24.79 -14.65
N LEU A 139 -12.86 24.33 -15.89
CA LEU A 139 -12.74 22.91 -16.18
C LEU A 139 -11.28 22.47 -16.05
N MET A 140 -10.94 21.78 -14.98
CA MET A 140 -9.62 21.17 -14.82
C MET A 140 -9.44 20.01 -15.81
N SER A 141 -8.24 19.87 -16.38
CA SER A 141 -7.92 18.73 -17.22
C SER A 141 -7.92 17.43 -16.41
N ASP A 142 -8.27 16.31 -17.04
CA ASP A 142 -8.28 14.99 -16.38
C ASP A 142 -6.91 14.63 -15.80
N ASP A 143 -5.82 14.99 -16.48
CA ASP A 143 -4.44 14.75 -16.02
C ASP A 143 -4.14 15.50 -14.71
N ALA A 144 -4.53 16.78 -14.63
CA ALA A 144 -4.36 17.57 -13.41
C ALA A 144 -5.18 17.01 -12.24
N LYS A 145 -6.41 16.54 -12.50
CA LYS A 145 -7.25 15.88 -11.48
C LYS A 145 -6.57 14.63 -10.94
N VAL A 146 -6.06 13.77 -11.82
CA VAL A 146 -5.37 12.53 -11.44
C VAL A 146 -4.10 12.82 -10.65
N ARG A 147 -3.32 13.84 -11.04
CA ARG A 147 -2.13 14.27 -10.30
C ARG A 147 -2.48 14.68 -8.85
N ILE A 148 -3.53 15.49 -8.67
CA ILE A 148 -3.98 15.90 -7.34
C ILE A 148 -4.51 14.71 -6.54
N TRP A 149 -5.31 13.82 -7.14
CA TRP A 149 -5.80 12.64 -6.42
C TRP A 149 -4.68 11.72 -5.97
N ILE A 150 -3.66 11.47 -6.81
CA ILE A 150 -2.50 10.66 -6.42
C ILE A 150 -1.71 11.35 -5.31
N ARG A 151 -1.58 12.69 -5.34
CA ARG A 151 -0.97 13.46 -4.25
C ARG A 151 -1.74 13.29 -2.94
N ILE A 152 -3.07 13.42 -2.96
CA ILE A 152 -3.94 13.19 -1.79
C ILE A 152 -3.76 11.78 -1.23
N VAL A 153 -3.72 10.77 -2.11
CA VAL A 153 -3.49 9.37 -1.70
C VAL A 153 -2.15 9.23 -0.98
N ARG A 154 -1.07 9.79 -1.53
CA ARG A 154 0.26 9.76 -0.90
C ARG A 154 0.25 10.41 0.47
N LEU A 155 -0.38 11.58 0.61
CA LEU A 155 -0.46 12.30 1.88
C LEU A 155 -1.17 11.51 2.98
N TYR A 156 -2.32 10.91 2.66
CA TYR A 156 -3.01 10.05 3.64
C TYR A 156 -2.19 8.81 4.01
N LEU A 157 -1.37 8.30 3.10
CA LEU A 157 -0.49 7.15 3.37
C LEU A 157 0.71 7.47 4.28
N GLU A 158 1.12 8.72 4.39
CA GLU A 158 2.18 9.11 5.34
C GLU A 158 1.69 9.09 6.81
N GLU A 159 0.38 9.21 7.03
CA GLU A 159 -0.26 9.07 8.35
C GLU A 159 -1.07 7.77 8.50
N ASP A 160 -0.82 6.76 7.65
CA ASP A 160 -1.47 5.45 7.68
C ASP A 160 -3.03 5.48 7.54
N ASP A 161 -3.61 6.55 7.03
CA ASP A 161 -5.06 6.68 6.78
C ASP A 161 -5.46 6.04 5.45
N THR A 162 -5.48 4.71 5.43
CA THR A 162 -5.76 3.96 4.20
C THR A 162 -7.22 3.99 3.78
N THR A 163 -8.13 4.37 4.68
CA THR A 163 -9.56 4.47 4.38
C THR A 163 -9.81 5.65 3.45
N ASN A 164 -9.28 6.83 3.82
CA ASN A 164 -9.39 7.99 2.96
C ASN A 164 -8.56 7.83 1.68
N ALA A 165 -7.34 7.27 1.79
CA ALA A 165 -6.50 6.99 0.64
C ALA A 165 -7.18 6.06 -0.40
N GLU A 166 -7.83 4.97 0.04
CA GLU A 166 -8.50 4.03 -0.87
C GLU A 166 -9.66 4.69 -1.64
N SER A 167 -10.37 5.62 -1.00
CA SER A 167 -11.49 6.34 -1.65
C SER A 167 -11.03 7.14 -2.87
N PHE A 168 -9.88 7.82 -2.79
CA PHE A 168 -9.29 8.58 -3.89
C PHE A 168 -8.59 7.69 -4.90
N LEU A 169 -7.92 6.62 -4.44
CA LEU A 169 -7.32 5.63 -5.31
C LEU A 169 -8.36 5.00 -6.26
N ASN A 170 -9.56 4.70 -5.75
CA ASN A 170 -10.65 4.15 -6.55
C ASN A 170 -11.18 5.13 -7.61
N ARG A 171 -11.10 6.45 -7.37
CA ARG A 171 -11.41 7.46 -8.41
C ARG A 171 -10.39 7.43 -9.54
N VAL A 172 -9.11 7.32 -9.20
CA VAL A 172 -8.01 7.21 -10.18
C VAL A 172 -8.11 5.92 -11.00
N LYS A 173 -8.47 4.78 -10.36
CA LYS A 173 -8.68 3.49 -11.05
C LYS A 173 -9.73 3.54 -12.16
N ASN A 174 -10.68 4.47 -12.10
CA ASN A 174 -11.70 4.66 -13.13
C ASN A 174 -11.19 5.47 -14.33
N MET A 175 -9.97 6.03 -14.27
CA MET A 175 -9.34 6.83 -15.33
C MET A 175 -7.91 6.36 -15.68
N PRO A 176 -7.65 5.06 -15.92
CA PRO A 176 -6.28 4.54 -16.04
C PRO A 176 -5.57 4.99 -17.34
N THR A 177 -6.32 5.25 -18.42
CA THR A 177 -5.78 5.73 -19.70
C THR A 177 -5.27 7.17 -19.66
N LYS A 178 -5.50 7.87 -18.54
CA LYS A 178 -5.15 9.28 -18.36
C LYS A 178 -3.80 9.47 -17.65
N ILE A 179 -3.22 8.41 -17.07
CA ILE A 179 -1.88 8.47 -16.49
C ILE A 179 -0.86 8.28 -17.62
N GLN A 180 -0.41 9.39 -18.21
CA GLN A 180 0.62 9.37 -19.26
C GLN A 180 2.03 9.45 -18.69
N ASP A 181 2.18 10.11 -17.54
CA ASP A 181 3.45 10.35 -16.86
C ASP A 181 3.96 9.07 -16.16
N PRO A 182 5.16 8.55 -16.53
CA PRO A 182 5.74 7.34 -15.94
C PRO A 182 5.96 7.44 -14.43
N GLU A 183 6.40 8.60 -13.94
CA GLU A 183 6.64 8.82 -12.50
C GLU A 183 5.32 8.78 -11.71
N LEU A 184 4.29 9.43 -12.27
CA LEU A 184 2.96 9.43 -11.67
C LEU A 184 2.34 8.02 -11.65
N LYS A 185 2.58 7.23 -12.70
CA LYS A 185 2.17 5.83 -12.78
C LYS A 185 2.85 4.98 -11.71
N LEU A 186 4.14 5.22 -11.46
CA LEU A 186 4.87 4.54 -10.40
C LEU A 186 4.29 4.88 -9.02
N HIS A 187 4.07 6.16 -8.73
CA HIS A 187 3.43 6.58 -7.48
C HIS A 187 2.05 5.97 -7.28
N PHE A 188 1.24 5.89 -8.34
CA PHE A 188 -0.06 5.23 -8.29
C PHE A 188 0.05 3.74 -7.95
N GLN A 189 0.91 3.01 -8.65
CA GLN A 189 1.12 1.58 -8.44
C GLN A 189 1.66 1.27 -7.03
N LEU A 190 2.62 2.06 -6.55
CA LEU A 190 3.15 1.94 -5.20
C LEU A 190 2.09 2.23 -4.13
N SER A 191 1.29 3.28 -4.33
CA SER A 191 0.18 3.60 -3.43
C SER A 191 -0.86 2.49 -3.39
N GLN A 192 -1.17 1.88 -4.55
CA GLN A 192 -2.07 0.74 -4.63
C GLN A 192 -1.54 -0.46 -3.83
N ALA A 193 -0.24 -0.76 -3.93
CA ALA A 193 0.42 -1.82 -3.18
C ALA A 193 0.39 -1.57 -1.67
N ARG A 194 0.76 -0.36 -1.22
CA ARG A 194 0.72 0.06 0.19
C ARG A 194 -0.70 -0.06 0.79
N ILE A 195 -1.72 0.44 0.09
CA ILE A 195 -3.12 0.36 0.53
C ILE A 195 -3.58 -1.11 0.62
N SER A 196 -3.20 -1.94 -0.34
CA SER A 196 -3.59 -3.36 -0.33
C SER A 196 -2.95 -4.11 0.84
N ASP A 197 -1.67 -3.83 1.12
CA ASP A 197 -0.93 -4.40 2.25
C ASP A 197 -1.55 -3.98 3.60
N PHE A 198 -1.81 -2.69 3.79
CA PHE A 198 -2.41 -2.17 5.02
C PHE A 198 -3.82 -2.72 5.27
N ASN A 199 -4.62 -2.86 4.20
CA ASN A 199 -5.98 -3.42 4.28
C ASN A 199 -5.98 -4.96 4.37
N ARG A 200 -4.82 -5.59 4.62
CA ARG A 200 -4.63 -7.04 4.78
C ARG A 200 -5.01 -7.87 3.55
N ARG A 201 -5.06 -7.23 2.37
CA ARG A 201 -5.19 -7.90 1.06
C ARG A 201 -3.81 -8.32 0.57
N PHE A 202 -3.12 -9.14 1.37
CA PHE A 202 -1.70 -9.42 1.18
C PHE A 202 -1.37 -10.10 -0.15
N LEU A 203 -2.24 -10.98 -0.66
CA LEU A 203 -1.99 -11.63 -1.96
C LEU A 203 -2.06 -10.65 -3.13
N ASP A 204 -2.99 -9.68 -3.06
CA ASP A 204 -3.10 -8.61 -4.05
C ASP A 204 -1.91 -7.65 -3.96
N ALA A 205 -1.54 -7.28 -2.73
CA ALA A 205 -0.37 -6.45 -2.46
C ALA A 205 0.92 -7.10 -2.97
N SER A 206 1.09 -8.40 -2.70
CA SER A 206 2.24 -9.19 -3.17
C SER A 206 2.37 -9.14 -4.70
N GLN A 207 1.25 -9.33 -5.42
CA GLN A 207 1.26 -9.27 -6.87
C GLN A 207 1.59 -7.86 -7.40
N GLN A 208 1.11 -6.81 -6.73
CA GLN A 208 1.37 -5.41 -7.09
C GLN A 208 2.85 -5.03 -6.85
N TYR A 209 3.41 -5.40 -5.69
CA TYR A 209 4.83 -5.22 -5.38
C TYR A 209 5.75 -6.00 -6.33
N LEU A 210 5.36 -7.24 -6.69
CA LEU A 210 6.10 -8.01 -7.69
C LEU A 210 6.12 -7.31 -9.05
N ASN A 211 4.98 -6.76 -9.49
CA ASN A 211 4.91 -6.01 -10.74
C ASN A 211 5.79 -4.76 -10.70
N LEU A 212 5.85 -4.06 -9.57
CA LEU A 212 6.76 -2.94 -9.36
C LEU A 212 8.23 -3.38 -9.47
N SER A 213 8.61 -4.49 -8.82
CA SER A 213 10.00 -5.00 -8.88
C SER A 213 10.48 -5.35 -10.30
N LEU A 214 9.54 -5.62 -11.21
CA LEU A 214 9.82 -5.97 -12.61
C LEU A 214 9.91 -4.74 -13.53
N SER A 215 9.51 -3.56 -13.05
CA SER A 215 9.62 -2.32 -13.82
C SER A 215 11.08 -1.95 -14.05
N GLY A 216 11.45 -1.68 -15.30
CA GLY A 216 12.81 -1.24 -15.67
C GLY A 216 13.08 0.23 -15.35
N ASP A 217 12.04 1.00 -15.06
CA ASP A 217 12.12 2.44 -14.78
C ASP A 217 12.54 2.76 -13.33
N ILE A 218 12.70 1.74 -12.49
CA ILE A 218 13.01 1.85 -11.07
C ILE A 218 14.46 1.44 -10.83
N GLU A 219 15.15 2.14 -9.92
CA GLU A 219 16.49 1.77 -9.47
C GLU A 219 16.54 0.34 -8.90
N GLU A 220 17.66 -0.36 -9.09
CA GLU A 220 17.81 -1.75 -8.68
C GLU A 220 17.57 -1.98 -7.18
N GLY A 221 18.03 -1.07 -6.31
CA GLY A 221 17.78 -1.14 -4.87
C GLY A 221 16.29 -1.12 -4.51
N ASP A 222 15.55 -0.17 -5.08
CA ASP A 222 14.12 -0.04 -4.89
C ASP A 222 13.34 -1.24 -5.46
N ARG A 223 13.82 -1.81 -6.58
CA ARG A 223 13.24 -3.05 -7.15
C ARG A 223 13.41 -4.24 -6.21
N LEU A 224 14.57 -4.37 -5.55
CA LEU A 224 14.81 -5.42 -4.56
C LEU A 224 13.97 -5.21 -3.30
N GLN A 225 13.79 -3.95 -2.87
CA GLN A 225 12.89 -3.63 -1.75
C GLN A 225 11.43 -3.99 -2.08
N ALA A 226 10.96 -3.67 -3.29
CA ALA A 226 9.65 -4.08 -3.76
C ALA A 226 9.50 -5.60 -3.83
N LEU A 227 10.53 -6.32 -4.29
CA LEU A 227 10.53 -7.79 -4.29
C LEU A 227 10.46 -8.36 -2.87
N SER A 228 11.21 -7.80 -1.93
CA SER A 228 11.17 -8.17 -0.51
C SER A 228 9.77 -7.95 0.08
N ALA A 229 9.15 -6.79 -0.18
CA ALA A 229 7.77 -6.51 0.23
C ALA A 229 6.77 -7.50 -0.40
N ALA A 230 6.98 -7.90 -1.66
CA ALA A 230 6.15 -8.91 -2.33
C ALA A 230 6.23 -10.27 -1.64
N ILE A 231 7.43 -10.70 -1.23
CA ILE A 231 7.65 -11.94 -0.48
C ILE A 231 6.98 -11.85 0.89
N ILE A 232 7.19 -10.76 1.62
CA ILE A 232 6.58 -10.55 2.94
C ILE A 232 5.06 -10.67 2.86
N CYS A 233 4.43 -9.98 1.90
CA CYS A 233 2.99 -10.05 1.69
C CYS A 233 2.53 -11.47 1.29
N ALA A 234 3.27 -12.19 0.43
CA ALA A 234 2.92 -13.57 0.08
C ALA A 234 2.96 -14.50 1.30
N VAL A 235 3.92 -14.30 2.20
CA VAL A 235 4.06 -15.06 3.44
C VAL A 235 2.91 -14.76 4.42
N LEU A 236 2.52 -13.50 4.58
CA LEU A 236 1.41 -13.08 5.45
C LEU A 236 0.02 -13.45 4.89
N GLY A 237 -0.09 -13.70 3.59
CA GLY A 237 -1.33 -14.11 2.95
C GLY A 237 -1.89 -15.44 3.46
N PRO A 238 -3.22 -15.66 3.38
CA PRO A 238 -3.85 -16.90 3.85
C PRO A 238 -3.39 -18.11 3.03
N ALA A 239 -3.18 -19.24 3.70
CA ALA A 239 -2.76 -20.49 3.06
C ALA A 239 -3.81 -20.96 2.04
N GLY A 240 -3.40 -21.27 0.80
CA GLY A 240 -4.29 -21.77 -0.26
C GLY A 240 -3.69 -21.71 -1.67
N PRO A 241 -4.42 -22.15 -2.71
CA PRO A 241 -3.88 -22.29 -4.07
C PRO A 241 -3.40 -20.99 -4.72
N GLN A 242 -3.98 -19.85 -4.36
CA GLN A 242 -3.50 -18.54 -4.84
C GLN A 242 -2.14 -18.21 -4.23
N ARG A 243 -1.99 -18.37 -2.91
CA ARG A 243 -0.72 -18.15 -2.20
C ARG A 243 0.39 -19.06 -2.74
N SER A 244 0.12 -20.35 -2.93
CA SER A 244 1.12 -21.30 -3.47
C SER A 244 1.60 -20.90 -4.87
N ARG A 245 0.72 -20.41 -5.74
CA ARG A 245 1.10 -19.90 -7.07
C ARG A 245 1.98 -18.66 -6.98
N THR A 246 1.63 -17.71 -6.12
CA THR A 246 2.43 -16.50 -5.88
C THR A 246 3.81 -16.84 -5.33
N LEU A 247 3.89 -17.71 -4.31
CA LEU A 247 5.16 -18.16 -3.73
C LEU A 247 6.02 -18.89 -4.77
N SER A 248 5.43 -19.74 -5.61
CA SER A 248 6.17 -20.41 -6.69
C SER A 248 6.79 -19.42 -7.67
N ARG A 249 6.06 -18.35 -8.03
CA ARG A 249 6.58 -17.30 -8.92
C ARG A 249 7.72 -16.53 -8.26
N LEU A 250 7.61 -16.21 -6.97
CA LEU A 250 8.66 -15.52 -6.22
C LEU A 250 9.90 -16.39 -6.01
N TYR A 251 9.72 -17.67 -5.71
CA TYR A 251 10.83 -18.60 -5.51
C TYR A 251 11.65 -18.85 -6.78
N LYS A 252 10.98 -18.86 -7.95
CA LYS A 252 11.62 -18.99 -9.27
C LYS A 252 12.29 -17.71 -9.78
N ASP A 253 12.14 -16.59 -9.08
CA ASP A 253 12.85 -15.36 -9.41
C ASP A 253 14.25 -15.44 -8.81
N ASP A 254 15.28 -15.48 -9.67
CA ASP A 254 16.69 -15.61 -9.25
C ASP A 254 17.11 -14.52 -8.26
N ARG A 255 16.51 -13.33 -8.36
CA ARG A 255 16.79 -12.19 -7.48
C ARG A 255 16.30 -12.42 -6.06
N SER A 256 15.37 -13.34 -5.85
CA SER A 256 14.88 -13.65 -4.50
C SER A 256 15.96 -14.28 -3.62
N SER A 257 16.94 -14.97 -4.22
CA SER A 257 18.01 -15.66 -3.49
C SER A 257 18.95 -14.73 -2.72
N SER A 258 19.09 -13.48 -3.16
CA SER A 258 19.95 -12.49 -2.50
C SER A 258 19.25 -11.74 -1.37
N LEU A 259 17.94 -11.94 -1.18
CA LEU A 259 17.16 -11.24 -0.17
C LEU A 259 17.22 -11.96 1.17
N ASP A 260 17.26 -11.19 2.26
CA ASP A 260 17.27 -11.74 3.62
C ASP A 260 16.01 -12.56 3.95
N VAL A 261 14.93 -12.39 3.20
CA VAL A 261 13.66 -13.12 3.34
C VAL A 261 13.62 -14.44 2.56
N TYR A 262 14.69 -14.82 1.86
CA TYR A 262 14.70 -16.02 1.04
C TYR A 262 14.49 -17.32 1.84
N ASN A 263 15.11 -17.45 3.01
CA ASN A 263 15.01 -18.68 3.82
C ASN A 263 13.57 -19.01 4.21
N ILE A 264 12.77 -17.99 4.54
CA ILE A 264 11.35 -18.21 4.88
C ILE A 264 10.53 -18.52 3.63
N LEU A 265 10.84 -17.87 2.50
CA LEU A 265 10.21 -18.13 1.21
C LEU A 265 10.43 -19.58 0.77
N GLU A 266 11.68 -20.07 0.81
CA GLU A 266 12.03 -21.44 0.46
C GLU A 266 11.28 -22.44 1.33
N LYS A 267 11.30 -22.26 2.65
CA LYS A 267 10.61 -23.18 3.57
C LYS A 267 9.11 -23.23 3.34
N ILE A 268 8.49 -22.08 3.14
CA ILE A 268 7.04 -22.01 2.92
C ILE A 268 6.69 -22.61 1.56
N PHE A 269 7.48 -22.32 0.52
CA PHE A 269 7.28 -22.88 -0.81
C PHE A 269 7.43 -24.41 -0.83
N MET A 270 8.39 -24.95 -0.08
CA MET A 270 8.62 -26.39 0.08
C MET A 270 7.69 -27.05 1.12
N ASP A 271 6.69 -26.34 1.62
CA ASP A 271 5.72 -26.80 2.62
C ASP A 271 6.39 -27.41 3.88
N ARG A 272 7.52 -26.84 4.31
CA ARG A 272 8.24 -27.23 5.54
C ARG A 272 7.64 -26.55 6.77
N LEU A 273 7.77 -27.21 7.92
CA LEU A 273 7.40 -26.64 9.22
C LEU A 273 8.32 -25.47 9.58
N LEU A 274 7.73 -24.39 10.08
CA LEU A 274 8.42 -23.19 10.56
C LEU A 274 8.64 -23.27 12.06
N THR A 275 9.87 -23.01 12.50
CA THR A 275 10.23 -22.97 13.92
C THR A 275 10.00 -21.59 14.53
N ALA A 276 9.80 -21.51 15.85
CA ALA A 276 9.59 -20.25 16.55
C ALA A 276 10.73 -19.24 16.36
N GLY A 277 11.98 -19.71 16.28
CA GLY A 277 13.14 -18.84 16.03
C GLY A 277 13.12 -18.19 14.65
N GLU A 278 12.68 -18.93 13.63
CA GLU A 278 12.56 -18.43 12.26
C GLU A 278 11.43 -17.43 12.11
N VAL A 279 10.30 -17.70 12.78
CA VAL A 279 9.16 -16.78 12.82
C VAL A 279 9.55 -15.48 13.50
N LYS A 280 10.33 -15.54 14.59
CA LYS A 280 10.84 -14.35 15.28
C LYS A 280 11.78 -13.53 14.39
N ALA A 281 12.75 -14.18 13.74
CA ALA A 281 13.67 -13.51 12.82
C ALA A 281 12.95 -12.89 11.60
N PHE A 282 11.83 -13.48 11.17
CA PHE A 282 10.98 -12.91 10.14
C PHE A 282 10.15 -11.73 10.67
N ALA A 283 9.61 -11.82 11.89
CA ALA A 283 8.83 -10.76 12.52
C ALA A 283 9.62 -9.45 12.68
N GLU A 284 10.93 -9.54 12.93
CA GLU A 284 11.83 -8.38 13.02
C GLU A 284 11.95 -7.59 11.71
N LYS A 285 11.60 -8.20 10.57
CA LYS A 285 11.62 -7.57 9.24
C LYS A 285 10.27 -6.94 8.85
N LEU A 286 9.23 -7.14 9.66
CA LEU A 286 7.89 -6.64 9.39
C LEU A 286 7.75 -5.19 9.85
N VAL A 287 6.93 -4.44 9.11
CA VAL A 287 6.55 -3.07 9.47
C VAL A 287 5.42 -3.07 10.52
N PRO A 288 5.26 -1.98 11.30
CA PRO A 288 4.33 -1.95 12.44
C PRO A 288 2.89 -2.36 12.10
N HIS A 289 2.35 -1.96 10.93
CA HIS A 289 0.99 -2.31 10.54
C HIS A 289 0.80 -3.80 10.26
N GLN A 290 1.85 -4.51 9.83
CA GLN A 290 1.82 -5.96 9.59
C GLN A 290 1.86 -6.77 10.89
N LEU A 291 2.32 -6.16 11.99
CA LEU A 291 2.34 -6.76 13.33
C LEU A 291 1.02 -6.53 14.10
N ALA A 292 0.01 -5.94 13.46
CA ALA A 292 -1.26 -5.65 14.10
C ALA A 292 -1.92 -6.91 14.70
N VAL A 293 -2.47 -6.72 15.90
CA VAL A 293 -3.19 -7.76 16.62
C VAL A 293 -4.62 -7.87 16.05
N THR A 294 -5.09 -9.09 15.88
CA THR A 294 -6.46 -9.40 15.45
C THR A 294 -7.42 -9.40 16.66
N ALA A 295 -8.72 -9.41 16.41
CA ALA A 295 -9.73 -9.41 17.47
C ALA A 295 -9.57 -10.56 18.48
N ASP A 296 -8.98 -11.67 18.03
CA ASP A 296 -8.74 -12.88 18.82
C ASP A 296 -7.43 -12.80 19.65
N GLY A 297 -6.77 -11.64 19.71
CA GLY A 297 -5.49 -11.45 20.42
C GLY A 297 -4.26 -12.01 19.71
N SER A 298 -4.43 -12.71 18.58
CA SER A 298 -3.33 -13.24 17.76
C SER A 298 -2.80 -12.21 16.76
N THR A 299 -1.52 -12.26 16.40
CA THR A 299 -0.96 -11.41 15.33
C THR A 299 -1.31 -11.99 13.95
N VAL A 300 -1.35 -11.12 12.93
CA VAL A 300 -1.54 -11.56 11.53
C VAL A 300 -0.49 -12.60 11.14
N LEU A 301 0.77 -12.35 11.46
CA LEU A 301 1.86 -13.30 11.23
C LEU A 301 1.62 -14.63 11.96
N GLY A 302 1.27 -14.58 13.26
CA GLY A 302 1.04 -15.78 14.06
C GLY A 302 -0.04 -16.66 13.44
N ARG A 303 -1.16 -16.06 13.01
CA ARG A 303 -2.21 -16.78 12.31
C ARG A 303 -1.73 -17.40 11.00
N ALA A 304 -1.00 -16.65 10.17
CA ALA A 304 -0.49 -17.15 8.90
C ALA A 304 0.48 -18.34 9.08
N VAL A 305 1.33 -18.28 10.11
CA VAL A 305 2.25 -19.36 10.48
C VAL A 305 1.51 -20.60 10.96
N ILE A 306 0.50 -20.45 11.81
CA ILE A 306 -0.32 -21.58 12.28
C ILE A 306 -1.02 -22.27 11.10
N GLU A 307 -1.68 -21.50 10.24
CA GLU A 307 -2.36 -22.04 9.05
C GLU A 307 -1.37 -22.73 8.09
N HIS A 308 -0.15 -22.17 7.94
CA HIS A 308 0.92 -22.76 7.14
C HIS A 308 1.43 -24.08 7.74
N ASN A 309 1.80 -24.07 9.02
CA ASN A 309 2.34 -25.25 9.70
C ASN A 309 1.31 -26.38 9.74
N LEU A 310 0.01 -26.06 9.81
CA LEU A 310 -1.06 -27.05 9.74
C LEU A 310 -1.14 -27.71 8.36
N LEU A 311 -1.02 -26.93 7.27
CA LEU A 311 -0.95 -27.47 5.91
C LEU A 311 0.33 -28.29 5.69
N ALA A 312 1.46 -27.86 6.26
CA ALA A 312 2.71 -28.62 6.22
C ALA A 312 2.55 -29.96 6.98
N ALA A 313 1.94 -29.94 8.17
CA ALA A 313 1.66 -31.14 8.95
C ALA A 313 0.76 -32.12 8.18
N SER A 314 -0.24 -31.63 7.43
CA SER A 314 -1.11 -32.51 6.64
C SER A 314 -0.40 -33.25 5.50
N ARG A 315 0.81 -32.82 5.11
CA ARG A 315 1.65 -33.52 4.13
C ARG A 315 2.63 -34.49 4.77
N LEU A 316 2.91 -34.32 6.06
CA LEU A 316 3.86 -35.14 6.82
C LEU A 316 3.17 -36.29 7.55
N TYR A 317 1.93 -36.08 7.99
CA TYR A 317 1.19 -37.03 8.81
C TYR A 317 -0.06 -37.52 8.07
N GLU A 318 -0.34 -38.82 8.17
CA GLU A 318 -1.66 -39.35 7.77
C GLU A 318 -2.73 -38.98 8.80
N ASN A 319 -2.37 -38.98 10.08
CA ASN A 319 -3.20 -38.57 11.19
C ASN A 319 -2.34 -38.09 12.37
N ILE A 320 -2.93 -37.28 13.24
CA ILE A 320 -2.25 -36.73 14.43
C ILE A 320 -3.27 -36.44 15.54
N HIS A 321 -2.90 -36.61 16.82
CA HIS A 321 -3.74 -36.12 17.90
C HIS A 321 -3.69 -34.60 17.99
N VAL A 322 -4.81 -34.01 18.41
CA VAL A 322 -4.96 -32.55 18.53
C VAL A 322 -3.94 -31.93 19.49
N GLU A 323 -3.58 -32.62 20.57
CA GLU A 323 -2.59 -32.14 21.55
C GLU A 323 -1.16 -32.10 20.97
N GLU A 324 -0.73 -33.14 20.24
CA GLU A 324 0.57 -33.13 19.56
C GLU A 324 0.62 -32.09 18.44
N LEU A 325 -0.50 -31.92 17.71
CA LEU A 325 -0.61 -30.88 16.71
C LEU A 325 -0.49 -29.49 17.34
N GLY A 326 -1.12 -29.25 18.49
CA GLY A 326 -0.96 -28.01 19.25
C GLY A 326 0.50 -27.68 19.56
N ASN A 327 1.27 -28.68 19.98
CA ASN A 327 2.71 -28.54 20.23
C ASN A 327 3.51 -28.20 18.96
N ILE A 328 3.22 -28.87 17.84
CA ILE A 328 3.90 -28.60 16.54
C ILE A 328 3.58 -27.20 16.04
N LEU A 329 2.36 -26.72 16.24
CA LEU A 329 1.92 -25.38 15.84
C LEU A 329 2.45 -24.28 16.78
N GLY A 330 3.05 -24.64 17.91
CA GLY A 330 3.52 -23.70 18.92
C GLY A 330 2.38 -22.94 19.60
N LEU A 331 1.21 -23.59 19.74
CA LEU A 331 0.05 -23.01 20.40
C LEU A 331 0.16 -23.17 21.91
N GLU A 332 -0.20 -22.11 22.64
CA GLU A 332 -0.36 -22.14 24.09
C GLU A 332 -1.84 -22.17 24.47
N ALA A 333 -2.14 -22.69 25.67
CA ALA A 333 -3.47 -22.62 26.24
C ALA A 333 -3.88 -21.15 26.44
N SER A 334 -5.13 -20.81 26.10
CA SER A 334 -5.63 -19.43 26.21
C SER A 334 -7.03 -19.45 26.80
N GLY A 335 -7.17 -18.86 27.99
CA GLY A 335 -8.41 -18.92 28.76
C GLY A 335 -8.77 -20.37 29.10
N ASP A 336 -9.98 -20.77 28.70
CA ASP A 336 -10.53 -22.11 28.98
C ASP A 336 -10.17 -23.16 27.91
N LEU A 337 -9.49 -22.77 26.81
CA LEU A 337 -9.17 -23.66 25.69
C LEU A 337 -7.74 -24.22 25.80
N SER A 338 -7.62 -25.55 25.66
CA SER A 338 -6.32 -26.23 25.54
C SER A 338 -5.61 -25.86 24.24
N ALA A 339 -4.29 -26.09 24.19
CA ALA A 339 -3.53 -25.93 22.94
C ALA A 339 -4.06 -26.84 21.83
N GLY A 340 -4.49 -28.07 22.18
CA GLY A 340 -5.11 -29.01 21.26
C GLY A 340 -6.48 -28.55 20.75
N GLU A 341 -7.35 -28.04 21.63
CA GLU A 341 -8.68 -27.52 21.23
C GLU A 341 -8.54 -26.32 20.28
N ARG A 342 -7.53 -25.48 20.50
CA ARG A 342 -7.20 -24.40 19.55
C ARG A 342 -6.72 -24.96 18.21
N ALA A 343 -5.86 -25.97 18.21
CA ALA A 343 -5.38 -26.61 16.98
C ALA A 343 -6.55 -27.23 16.19
N GLU A 344 -7.47 -27.90 16.87
CA GLU A 344 -8.71 -28.43 16.29
C GLU A 344 -9.56 -27.32 15.66
N ALA A 345 -9.76 -26.20 16.35
CA ALA A 345 -10.53 -25.08 15.83
C ALA A 345 -9.92 -24.47 14.55
N TYR A 346 -8.59 -24.35 14.48
CA TYR A 346 -7.90 -23.92 13.26
C TYR A 346 -8.08 -24.93 12.11
N ALA A 347 -7.97 -26.22 12.40
CA ALA A 347 -8.17 -27.27 11.40
C ALA A 347 -9.60 -27.34 10.89
N ALA A 348 -10.59 -27.26 11.78
CA ALA A 348 -12.00 -27.23 11.41
C ALA A 348 -12.30 -26.07 10.46
N ARG A 349 -11.79 -24.87 10.77
CA ARG A 349 -11.95 -23.68 9.92
C ARG A 349 -11.28 -23.85 8.55
N MET A 350 -10.09 -24.45 8.48
CA MET A 350 -9.41 -24.67 7.20
C MET A 350 -10.10 -25.75 6.34
N LEU A 351 -10.67 -26.78 6.98
CA LEU A 351 -11.48 -27.80 6.31
C LEU A 351 -12.78 -27.20 5.75
N GLU A 352 -13.51 -26.41 6.55
CA GLU A 352 -14.76 -25.75 6.14
C GLU A 352 -14.54 -24.81 4.95
N GLN A 353 -13.41 -24.10 4.93
CA GLN A 353 -13.03 -23.21 3.84
C GLN A 353 -12.46 -23.94 2.61
N GLY A 354 -12.34 -25.27 2.64
CA GLY A 354 -11.77 -26.07 1.56
C GLY A 354 -10.28 -25.85 1.32
N ARG A 355 -9.55 -25.28 2.29
CA ARG A 355 -8.11 -24.98 2.22
C ARG A 355 -7.25 -26.12 2.76
N LEU A 356 -7.86 -27.00 3.55
CA LEU A 356 -7.31 -28.26 4.05
C LEU A 356 -8.26 -29.39 3.63
N LYS A 357 -7.73 -30.60 3.45
CA LYS A 357 -8.53 -31.79 3.12
C LYS A 357 -8.31 -32.87 4.17
N GLY A 358 -9.39 -33.43 4.71
CA GLY A 358 -9.35 -34.38 5.81
C GLY A 358 -10.64 -34.43 6.61
N THR A 359 -10.60 -35.13 7.73
CA THR A 359 -11.72 -35.33 8.66
C THR A 359 -11.25 -35.25 10.11
N ILE A 360 -12.07 -34.73 11.01
CA ILE A 360 -11.77 -34.63 12.44
C ILE A 360 -12.64 -35.64 13.21
N ASP A 361 -12.01 -36.50 14.00
CA ASP A 361 -12.68 -37.36 14.98
C ASP A 361 -12.59 -36.70 16.37
N GLN A 362 -13.64 -35.96 16.73
CA GLN A 362 -13.70 -35.19 17.97
C GLN A 362 -13.77 -36.09 19.22
N ILE A 363 -14.28 -37.31 19.11
CA ILE A 363 -14.36 -38.23 20.26
C ILE A 363 -12.97 -38.74 20.64
N LYS A 364 -12.14 -39.03 19.63
CA LYS A 364 -10.75 -39.49 19.84
C LYS A 364 -9.74 -38.34 19.91
N GLY A 365 -10.13 -37.14 19.52
CA GLY A 365 -9.23 -35.99 19.39
C GLY A 365 -8.13 -36.24 18.34
N VAL A 366 -8.49 -36.83 17.19
CA VAL A 366 -7.57 -37.15 16.10
C VAL A 366 -8.01 -36.49 14.81
N ILE A 367 -7.08 -35.85 14.13
CA ILE A 367 -7.27 -35.31 12.79
C ILE A 367 -6.69 -36.30 11.78
N TYR A 368 -7.49 -36.68 10.79
CA TYR A 368 -7.05 -37.50 9.67
C TYR A 368 -6.95 -36.63 8.41
N PHE A 369 -5.79 -36.62 7.77
CA PHE A 369 -5.53 -35.82 6.58
C PHE A 369 -5.72 -36.66 5.30
N ASP A 370 -6.21 -36.02 4.23
CA ASP A 370 -6.17 -36.65 2.92
C ASP A 370 -4.74 -36.61 2.37
N SER A 371 -4.30 -37.71 1.75
CA SER A 371 -2.99 -37.73 1.12
C SER A 371 -2.98 -36.88 -0.17
N GLY A 372 -1.80 -36.45 -0.60
CA GLY A 372 -1.62 -35.72 -1.87
C GLY A 372 -1.99 -36.51 -3.13
N ILE A 373 -2.25 -37.82 -3.00
CA ILE A 373 -2.62 -38.70 -4.12
C ILE A 373 -4.15 -38.59 -4.33
N PRO A 374 -4.62 -38.27 -5.56
CA PRO A 374 -6.05 -38.10 -5.86
C PRO A 374 -6.92 -39.29 -5.43
N GLY A 375 -7.78 -39.04 -4.44
CA GLY A 375 -8.70 -40.03 -3.88
C GLY A 375 -8.02 -41.14 -3.08
N VAL A 376 -6.87 -40.82 -2.49
CA VAL A 376 -6.31 -41.55 -1.35
C VAL A 376 -6.42 -40.64 -0.13
N GLY A 377 -7.35 -40.95 0.77
CA GLY A 377 -7.56 -40.15 1.97
C GLY A 377 -8.86 -40.52 2.69
N PRO A 378 -9.04 -40.17 3.97
CA PRO A 378 -10.24 -40.45 4.76
C PRO A 378 -11.55 -40.14 4.05
N THR A 379 -11.59 -39.08 3.25
CA THR A 379 -12.80 -38.62 2.53
C THR A 379 -13.07 -39.40 1.23
N ALA A 380 -12.09 -40.15 0.73
CA ALA A 380 -12.21 -40.92 -0.51
C ALA A 380 -12.91 -42.27 -0.29
N GLU A 381 -13.63 -42.74 -1.32
CA GLU A 381 -14.25 -44.07 -1.33
C GLU A 381 -13.27 -45.14 -0.84
N ALA A 382 -13.71 -45.92 0.15
CA ALA A 382 -12.87 -46.98 0.74
C ALA A 382 -12.44 -48.01 -0.31
N ALA A 383 -13.29 -48.25 -1.32
CA ALA A 383 -12.98 -49.06 -2.48
C ALA A 383 -12.00 -48.31 -3.39
N GLY A 384 -10.79 -48.85 -3.54
CA GLY A 384 -9.78 -48.32 -4.47
C GLY A 384 -8.72 -47.41 -3.85
N ARG A 385 -8.85 -47.02 -2.58
CA ARG A 385 -7.83 -46.22 -1.87
C ARG A 385 -6.44 -46.87 -1.90
N SER A 386 -6.36 -48.13 -1.49
CA SER A 386 -5.09 -48.89 -1.48
C SER A 386 -4.55 -49.14 -2.90
N LEU A 387 -5.45 -49.28 -3.89
CA LEU A 387 -5.06 -49.50 -5.29
C LEU A 387 -4.44 -48.24 -5.88
N ARG A 388 -5.04 -47.06 -5.65
CA ARG A 388 -4.48 -45.78 -6.14
C ARG A 388 -3.14 -45.43 -5.49
N ALA A 389 -2.98 -45.75 -4.20
CA ALA A 389 -1.70 -45.59 -3.52
C ALA A 389 -0.62 -46.52 -4.12
N TRP A 390 -1.01 -47.76 -4.43
CA TRP A 390 -0.13 -48.71 -5.10
C TRP A 390 0.21 -48.26 -6.53
N ASP A 391 -0.76 -47.81 -7.31
CA ASP A 391 -0.56 -47.29 -8.67
C ASP A 391 0.41 -46.11 -8.67
N ALA A 392 0.25 -45.16 -7.73
CA ALA A 392 1.17 -44.03 -7.57
C ALA A 392 2.60 -44.50 -7.21
N GLY A 393 2.73 -45.54 -6.36
CA GLY A 393 4.02 -46.14 -6.04
C GLY A 393 4.70 -46.80 -7.26
N VAL A 394 3.93 -47.52 -8.08
CA VAL A 394 4.42 -48.12 -9.33
C VAL A 394 4.84 -47.04 -10.32
N GLN A 395 4.06 -45.97 -10.45
CA GLN A 395 4.39 -44.83 -11.30
C GLN A 395 5.70 -44.16 -10.85
N ASN A 396 5.84 -43.86 -9.55
CA ASN A 396 7.06 -43.26 -9.01
C ASN A 396 8.30 -44.14 -9.28
N LEU A 397 8.19 -45.45 -9.08
CA LEU A 397 9.29 -46.38 -9.39
C LEU A 397 9.67 -46.35 -10.88
N ALA A 398 8.69 -46.30 -11.77
CA ALA A 398 8.95 -46.22 -13.20
C ALA A 398 9.62 -44.89 -13.60
N GLU A 399 9.17 -43.77 -13.02
CA GLU A 399 9.78 -42.46 -13.22
C GLU A 399 11.22 -42.38 -12.69
N GLU A 400 11.50 -43.00 -11.53
CA GLU A 400 12.87 -43.09 -10.99
C GLU A 400 13.78 -43.93 -11.89
N VAL A 401 13.29 -45.07 -12.40
CA VAL A 401 14.05 -45.90 -13.35
C VAL A 401 14.39 -45.12 -14.61
N GLU A 402 13.42 -44.38 -15.17
CA GLU A 402 13.64 -43.53 -16.34
C GLU A 402 14.65 -42.41 -16.05
N SER A 403 14.54 -41.74 -14.90
CA SER A 403 15.48 -40.69 -14.50
C SER A 403 16.91 -41.23 -14.36
N VAL A 404 17.08 -42.43 -13.79
CA VAL A 404 18.40 -43.07 -13.67
C VAL A 404 18.92 -43.50 -15.04
N ALA A 405 18.06 -44.06 -15.90
CA ALA A 405 18.44 -44.46 -17.25
C ALA A 405 18.88 -43.24 -18.08
N ALA A 406 18.15 -42.12 -18.01
CA ALA A 406 18.51 -40.86 -18.67
C ALA A 406 19.86 -40.33 -18.15
N ALA A 407 20.08 -40.33 -16.84
CA ALA A 407 21.37 -39.92 -16.26
C ALA A 407 22.54 -40.79 -16.73
N ILE A 408 22.34 -42.12 -16.86
CA ILE A 408 23.35 -43.04 -17.39
C ILE A 408 23.64 -42.75 -18.88
N ILE A 409 22.61 -42.45 -19.68
CA ILE A 409 22.78 -42.11 -21.10
C ILE A 409 23.59 -40.81 -21.25
N ASP A 410 23.29 -39.80 -20.45
CA ASP A 410 23.96 -38.50 -20.50
C ASP A 410 25.42 -38.58 -20.02
N GLU A 411 25.69 -39.31 -18.94
CA GLU A 411 27.04 -39.40 -18.34
C GLU A 411 27.92 -40.48 -19.02
N PHE A 412 27.32 -41.57 -19.52
CA PHE A 412 28.02 -42.71 -20.12
C PHE A 412 27.41 -43.15 -21.48
N PRO A 413 27.48 -42.30 -22.51
CA PRO A 413 26.82 -42.56 -23.81
C PRO A 413 27.35 -43.81 -24.54
N ASP A 414 28.67 -44.07 -24.49
CA ASP A 414 29.27 -45.25 -25.13
C ASP A 414 28.84 -46.57 -24.48
N PHE A 415 28.69 -46.56 -23.14
CA PHE A 415 28.18 -47.71 -22.38
C PHE A 415 26.71 -47.96 -22.71
N ALA A 416 25.88 -46.90 -22.71
CA ALA A 416 24.48 -46.99 -23.07
C ALA A 416 24.29 -47.53 -24.50
N ALA A 417 25.03 -47.01 -25.48
CA ALA A 417 24.97 -47.46 -26.87
C ALA A 417 25.35 -48.95 -27.01
N THR A 418 26.32 -49.44 -26.24
CA THR A 418 26.73 -50.85 -26.26
C THR A 418 25.63 -51.78 -25.70
N GLN A 419 24.86 -51.33 -24.72
CA GLN A 419 23.77 -52.11 -24.13
C GLN A 419 22.46 -52.03 -24.94
N MET A 420 22.24 -50.96 -25.71
CA MET A 420 21.04 -50.79 -26.55
C MET A 420 21.04 -51.64 -27.83
N VAL A 421 22.19 -52.16 -28.26
CA VAL A 421 22.35 -52.89 -29.54
C VAL A 421 22.10 -54.41 -29.40
N ARG A 422 21.49 -54.87 -28.30
CA ARG A 422 21.23 -56.29 -28.04
C ARG A 422 19.87 -56.80 -28.50
#